data_AF-A0A9D6JP72-F1
#
_entry.id   AF-A0A9D6JP72-F1
#
_cell.length_a   1.000
_cell.length_b   1.000
_cell.length_c   1.000
_cell.angle_alpha   90.00
_cell.angle_beta   90.00
_cell.angle_gamma   90.00
#
_symmetry.space_group_name_H-M   'P 1'
#
loop_
_entity.id
_entity.type
_entity.pdbx_description
1 polymer ?
#
loop_
_entity_poly.entity_id
_entity_poly.type
_entity_poly.pdbx_seq_one_letter_code
_entity_poly.pdbx_strand_id
1 'polypeptide(L)'
;MSRLKAMGGILIIFIIGVLVGGVGIHCLEKRILTQAFEGSGKLSTFLVNRISRRLDLDSIQKDKLAMIVQNSREKLKIIRVETMPRIQAIFHDAEQEILKLLTLDQQKKFEKLIQKRKTFIDRMMVK
;
A
#
# COMPACT_ATOMS: atom_id res chain seq x y z
N MET A 1 -10.09 -46.86 -9.49
CA MET A 1 -10.50 -45.61 -8.81
C MET A 1 -10.63 -44.51 -9.86
N SER A 2 -11.79 -43.87 -9.97
CA SER A 2 -12.08 -42.92 -11.05
C SER A 2 -11.23 -41.65 -10.91
N ARG A 3 -10.54 -41.27 -11.99
CA ARG A 3 -9.65 -40.09 -12.08
C ARG A 3 -10.31 -38.78 -11.60
N LEU A 4 -11.65 -38.73 -11.63
CA LEU A 4 -12.49 -37.67 -11.08
C LEU A 4 -12.31 -37.45 -9.57
N LYS A 5 -12.11 -38.50 -8.77
CA LYS A 5 -11.90 -38.38 -7.31
C LYS A 5 -10.53 -37.80 -6.98
N ALA A 6 -9.51 -38.16 -7.75
CA ALA A 6 -8.15 -37.62 -7.60
C ALA A 6 -8.07 -36.15 -8.05
N MET A 7 -8.76 -35.80 -9.14
CA MET A 7 -8.82 -34.42 -9.65
C MET A 7 -9.56 -33.47 -8.71
N GLY A 8 -10.63 -33.94 -8.05
CA GLY A 8 -11.34 -33.18 -7.03
C GLY A 8 -10.47 -32.83 -5.82
N GLY A 9 -9.61 -33.75 -5.37
CA GLY A 9 -8.69 -33.50 -4.25
C GLY A 9 -7.66 -32.41 -4.56
N ILE A 10 -7.10 -32.40 -5.78
CA ILE A 10 -6.12 -31.39 -6.22
C ILE A 10 -6.77 -30.01 -6.32
N LEU A 11 -8.01 -29.93 -6.82
CA LEU A 11 -8.75 -28.67 -6.95
C LEU A 11 -9.02 -28.02 -5.58
N ILE A 12 -9.30 -28.83 -4.56
CA ILE A 12 -9.55 -28.36 -3.19
C ILE A 12 -8.27 -27.77 -2.57
N ILE A 13 -7.12 -28.44 -2.73
CA ILE A 13 -5.83 -27.92 -2.24
C ILE A 13 -5.48 -26.59 -2.93
N PHE A 14 -5.77 -26.48 -4.22
CA PHE A 14 -5.53 -25.25 -4.99
C PHE A 14 -6.43 -24.10 -4.51
N ILE A 15 -7.71 -24.35 -4.25
CA ILE A 15 -8.64 -23.33 -3.70
C ILE A 15 -8.19 -22.89 -2.31
N ILE A 16 -7.76 -23.81 -1.45
CA ILE A 16 -7.22 -23.48 -0.12
C ILE A 16 -5.93 -22.66 -0.25
N GLY A 17 -5.03 -23.01 -1.17
CA GLY A 17 -3.82 -22.25 -1.46
C GLY A 17 -4.10 -20.83 -1.98
N VAL A 18 -5.10 -20.67 -2.86
CA VAL A 18 -5.54 -19.36 -3.37
C VAL A 18 -6.23 -18.54 -2.29
N LEU A 19 -7.00 -19.16 -1.39
CA LEU A 19 -7.61 -18.48 -0.25
C LEU A 19 -6.57 -18.03 0.78
N VAL A 20 -5.61 -18.89 1.13
CA VAL A 20 -4.54 -18.57 2.07
C VAL A 20 -3.57 -17.53 1.48
N GLY A 21 -3.20 -17.68 0.21
CA GLY A 21 -2.34 -16.73 -0.51
C GLY A 21 -3.03 -15.38 -0.77
N GLY A 22 -4.30 -15.41 -1.18
CA GLY A 22 -5.10 -14.22 -1.48
C GLY A 22 -5.44 -13.41 -0.22
N VAL A 23 -5.82 -14.08 0.87
CA VAL A 23 -6.08 -13.41 2.15
C VAL A 23 -4.77 -12.91 2.77
N GLY A 24 -3.67 -13.66 2.65
CA GLY A 24 -2.34 -13.25 3.11
C GLY A 24 -1.85 -11.98 2.43
N ILE A 25 -1.89 -11.94 1.09
CA ILE A 25 -1.48 -10.77 0.29
C ILE A 25 -2.40 -9.57 0.57
N HIS A 26 -3.72 -9.78 0.66
CA HIS A 26 -4.66 -8.67 0.91
C HIS A 26 -4.58 -8.13 2.36
N CYS A 27 -4.19 -8.95 3.34
CA CYS A 27 -3.98 -8.52 4.72
C CYS A 27 -2.62 -7.82 4.92
N LEU A 28 -1.56 -8.30 4.24
CA LEU A 28 -0.24 -7.69 4.24
C LEU A 28 -0.22 -6.35 3.49
N GLU A 29 -0.86 -6.25 2.33
CA GLU A 29 -1.06 -4.96 1.63
C GLU A 29 -1.79 -3.99 2.53
N LYS A 30 -2.91 -4.38 3.16
CA LYS A 30 -3.62 -3.46 4.05
C LYS A 30 -2.75 -3.03 5.23
N ARG A 31 -2.06 -3.93 5.94
CA ARG A 31 -1.26 -3.53 7.12
C ARG A 31 -0.01 -2.75 6.77
N ILE A 32 0.75 -3.15 5.76
CA ILE A 32 2.01 -2.48 5.41
C ILE A 32 1.72 -1.15 4.71
N LEU A 33 0.73 -1.10 3.82
CA LEU A 33 0.42 0.08 3.02
C LEU A 33 -0.43 1.11 3.79
N THR A 34 -1.30 0.71 4.74
CA THR A 34 -1.96 1.71 5.63
C THR A 34 -1.06 2.15 6.78
N GLN A 35 -0.22 1.28 7.37
CA GLN A 35 0.70 1.70 8.44
C GLN A 35 1.86 2.55 7.93
N ALA A 36 2.34 2.33 6.70
CA ALA A 36 3.38 3.17 6.12
C ALA A 36 2.92 4.61 5.83
N PHE A 37 1.60 4.83 5.66
CA PHE A 37 1.10 6.11 5.12
C PHE A 37 0.15 6.88 6.05
N GLU A 38 -0.75 6.24 6.81
CA GLU A 38 -1.65 6.92 7.77
C GLU A 38 -1.03 7.04 9.17
N GLY A 39 0.04 6.30 9.45
CA GLY A 39 0.67 6.20 10.77
C GLY A 39 2.13 6.62 10.78
N SER A 40 2.54 7.64 10.00
CA SER A 40 3.96 8.01 9.84
C SER A 40 4.70 8.28 11.16
N GLY A 41 3.99 8.72 12.22
CA GLY A 41 4.55 8.78 13.59
C GLY A 41 4.92 7.40 14.14
N LYS A 42 4.01 6.43 14.01
CA LYS A 42 4.25 5.04 14.45
C LYS A 42 5.38 4.38 13.67
N LEU A 43 5.51 4.67 12.37
CA LEU A 43 6.61 4.14 11.56
C LEU A 43 7.96 4.76 11.98
N SER A 44 8.02 6.07 12.20
CA SER A 44 9.21 6.76 12.72
C SER A 44 9.62 6.20 14.09
N THR A 45 8.67 6.09 15.03
CA THR A 45 8.92 5.52 16.36
C THR A 45 9.32 4.05 16.29
N PHE A 46 8.71 3.27 15.40
CA PHE A 46 9.09 1.88 15.16
C PHE A 46 10.51 1.77 14.62
N LEU A 47 10.89 2.62 13.66
CA LEU A 47 12.23 2.63 13.07
C LEU A 47 13.29 2.99 14.11
N VAL A 48 13.07 4.07 14.87
CA VAL A 48 13.95 4.47 15.97
C VAL A 48 14.09 3.32 16.97
N ASN A 49 12.97 2.76 17.46
CA ASN A 49 13.01 1.66 18.43
C ASN A 49 13.63 0.38 17.88
N ARG A 50 13.55 0.12 16.58
CA ARG A 50 14.14 -1.06 15.94
C ARG A 50 15.66 -0.90 15.79
N ILE A 51 16.11 0.27 15.35
CA ILE A 51 17.54 0.57 15.20
C ILE A 51 18.19 0.66 16.58
N SER A 52 17.57 1.37 17.54
CA SER A 52 18.06 1.45 18.92
C SER A 52 18.25 0.08 19.56
N ARG A 53 17.30 -0.84 19.36
CA ARG A 53 17.40 -2.22 19.90
C ARG A 53 18.40 -3.11 19.18
N ARG A 54 18.72 -2.83 17.91
CA ARG A 54 19.67 -3.65 17.14
C ARG A 54 21.12 -3.22 17.32
N LEU A 55 21.33 -1.97 17.71
CA LEU A 55 22.65 -1.36 17.89
C LEU A 55 22.94 -1.02 19.35
N ASP A 56 22.05 -1.42 20.27
CA ASP A 56 22.13 -1.12 21.71
C ASP A 56 22.42 0.36 21.98
N LEU A 57 21.69 1.25 21.30
CA LEU A 57 21.91 2.69 21.40
C LEU A 57 21.59 3.20 22.81
N ASP A 58 22.46 4.05 23.35
CA ASP A 58 22.20 4.78 24.57
C ASP A 58 21.10 5.85 24.40
N SER A 59 20.68 6.48 25.49
CA SER A 59 19.61 7.49 25.48
C SER A 59 19.95 8.69 24.58
N ILE A 60 21.20 9.17 24.61
CA ILE A 60 21.66 10.33 23.83
C ILE A 60 21.67 9.99 22.34
N GLN A 61 22.15 8.80 21.98
CA GLN A 61 22.18 8.31 20.60
C GLN A 61 20.76 8.08 20.06
N LYS A 62 19.87 7.54 20.88
CA LYS A 62 18.46 7.34 20.53
C LYS A 62 17.75 8.66 20.26
N ASP A 63 17.98 9.69 21.07
CA ASP A 63 17.38 11.02 20.88
C ASP A 63 17.90 11.68 19.59
N LYS A 64 19.20 11.59 19.32
CA LYS A 64 19.79 12.06 18.05
C LYS A 64 19.20 11.33 16.85
N LEU A 65 19.03 10.01 16.94
CA LEU A 65 18.41 9.22 15.89
C LEU A 65 16.95 9.65 15.66
N ALA A 66 16.19 9.90 16.72
CA ALA A 66 14.82 10.38 16.63
C ALA A 66 14.75 11.74 15.89
N MET A 67 15.65 12.66 16.19
CA MET A 67 15.75 13.95 15.49
C MET A 67 16.07 13.77 14.00
N ILE A 68 17.02 12.90 13.65
CA ILE A 68 17.38 12.62 12.24
C ILE A 68 16.16 12.07 11.50
N VAL A 69 15.50 11.05 12.06
CA VAL A 69 14.31 10.43 11.45
C VAL A 69 13.18 11.44 11.28
N GLN A 70 12.96 12.32 12.26
CA GLN A 70 11.95 13.37 12.19
C GLN A 70 12.25 14.39 11.09
N ASN A 71 13.48 14.89 11.01
CA ASN A 71 13.89 15.84 9.98
C ASN A 71 13.78 15.21 8.57
N SER A 72 14.22 13.97 8.40
CA SER A 72 14.06 13.24 7.13
C SER A 72 12.58 13.08 6.76
N ARG A 73 11.70 12.82 7.72
CA ARG A 73 10.27 12.74 7.49
C ARG A 73 9.68 14.08 7.03
N GLU A 74 10.10 15.19 7.61
CA GLU A 74 9.64 16.52 7.20
C GLU A 74 10.06 16.84 5.76
N LYS A 75 11.31 16.54 5.39
CA LYS A 75 11.78 16.67 4.01
C LYS A 75 10.96 15.82 3.03
N LEU A 76 10.67 14.57 3.39
CA LEU A 76 9.82 13.70 2.56
C LEU A 76 8.37 14.20 2.49
N LYS A 77 7.84 14.82 3.55
CA LYS A 77 6.50 15.44 3.53
C LYS A 77 6.45 16.58 2.51
N ILE A 78 7.47 17.43 2.46
CA ILE A 78 7.57 18.54 1.49
C ILE A 78 7.57 17.98 0.06
N ILE A 79 8.46 17.04 -0.25
CA ILE A 79 8.54 16.41 -1.58
C ILE A 79 7.21 15.79 -1.98
N ARG A 80 6.53 15.12 -1.04
CA ARG A 80 5.21 14.53 -1.28
C ARG A 80 4.20 15.61 -1.66
N VAL A 81 4.09 16.69 -0.89
CA VAL A 81 3.13 17.78 -1.15
C VAL A 81 3.36 18.40 -2.52
N GLU A 82 4.62 18.59 -2.93
CA GLU A 82 4.96 19.18 -4.23
C GLU A 82 4.74 18.23 -5.40
N THR A 83 5.02 16.94 -5.23
CA THR A 83 5.03 15.97 -6.34
C THR A 83 3.67 15.28 -6.53
N MET A 84 2.89 15.11 -5.46
CA MET A 84 1.63 14.36 -5.51
C MET A 84 0.60 14.94 -6.50
N PRO A 85 0.41 16.26 -6.63
CA PRO A 85 -0.50 16.82 -7.64
C PRO A 85 -0.11 16.44 -9.07
N ARG A 86 1.20 16.38 -9.36
CA ARG A 86 1.69 15.97 -10.69
C ARG A 86 1.41 14.51 -10.97
N ILE A 87 1.61 13.65 -9.96
CA ILE A 87 1.28 12.23 -10.05
C ILE A 87 -0.23 12.04 -10.32
N GLN A 88 -1.09 12.83 -9.68
CA GLN A 88 -2.54 12.78 -9.90
C GLN A 88 -2.94 13.19 -11.30
N ALA A 89 -2.33 14.26 -11.83
CA ALA A 89 -2.58 14.68 -13.21
C ALA A 89 -2.28 13.53 -14.19
N ILE A 90 -1.11 12.88 -14.04
CA ILE A 90 -0.72 11.74 -14.89
C ILE A 90 -1.75 10.60 -14.80
N PHE A 91 -2.21 10.26 -13.59
CA PHE A 91 -3.22 9.21 -13.44
C PHE A 91 -4.57 9.60 -14.02
N HIS A 92 -4.98 10.86 -13.87
CA HIS A 92 -6.22 11.36 -14.42
C HIS A 92 -6.19 11.36 -15.95
N ASP A 93 -5.10 11.80 -16.55
CA ASP A 93 -4.91 11.79 -17.99
C ASP A 93 -4.96 10.36 -18.53
N ALA A 94 -4.28 9.42 -17.88
CA ALA A 94 -4.33 8.01 -18.24
C ALA A 94 -5.75 7.42 -18.11
N GLU A 95 -6.51 7.83 -17.09
CA GLU A 95 -7.91 7.44 -16.91
C GLU A 95 -8.77 7.92 -18.09
N GLN A 96 -8.62 9.18 -18.52
CA GLN A 96 -9.34 9.73 -19.66
C GLN A 96 -8.99 9.01 -20.97
N GLU A 97 -7.71 8.69 -21.19
CA GLU A 97 -7.29 7.93 -22.37
C GLU A 97 -7.87 6.51 -22.36
N ILE A 98 -7.91 5.83 -21.21
CA ILE A 98 -8.54 4.52 -21.10
C ILE A 98 -10.04 4.62 -21.40
N LEU A 99 -10.74 5.61 -20.85
CA LEU A 99 -12.18 5.78 -21.05
C LEU A 99 -12.57 5.93 -22.54
N LYS A 100 -11.72 6.58 -23.35
CA LYS A 100 -11.93 6.72 -24.81
C LYS A 100 -11.92 5.37 -25.55
N LEU A 101 -11.23 4.37 -25.02
CA LEU A 101 -11.12 3.03 -25.63
C LEU A 101 -12.27 2.10 -25.23
N LEU A 102 -13.06 2.48 -24.22
CA LEU A 102 -14.07 1.63 -23.62
C LEU A 102 -15.46 1.92 -24.16
N THR A 103 -16.27 0.87 -24.32
CA THR A 103 -17.71 0.99 -24.53
C THR A 103 -18.41 1.53 -23.28
N LEU A 104 -19.62 2.06 -23.41
CA LEU A 104 -20.40 2.63 -22.29
C LEU A 104 -20.55 1.66 -21.12
N ASP A 105 -20.79 0.37 -21.38
CA ASP A 105 -20.92 -0.65 -20.32
C ASP A 105 -19.57 -0.97 -19.65
N GLN A 106 -18.47 -0.89 -20.39
CA GLN A 106 -17.12 -1.06 -19.84
C GLN A 106 -16.68 0.17 -19.03
N GLN A 107 -17.05 1.38 -19.44
CA GLN A 107 -16.80 2.60 -18.67
C GLN A 107 -17.43 2.53 -17.28
N LYS A 108 -18.71 2.14 -17.17
CA LYS A 108 -19.37 1.96 -15.86
C LYS A 108 -18.69 0.93 -14.97
N LYS A 109 -18.09 -0.13 -15.55
CA LYS A 109 -17.31 -1.12 -14.80
C LYS A 109 -15.96 -0.56 -14.38
N PHE A 110 -15.30 0.17 -15.28
CA PHE A 110 -14.01 0.81 -15.03
C PHE A 110 -14.10 1.85 -13.92
N GLU A 111 -15.12 2.71 -13.92
CA GLU A 111 -15.41 3.68 -12.85
C GLU A 111 -15.50 3.01 -11.47
N LYS A 112 -16.17 1.85 -11.37
CA LYS A 112 -16.24 1.07 -10.13
C LYS A 112 -14.88 0.50 -9.69
N LEU A 113 -14.00 0.17 -10.63
CA LEU A 113 -12.65 -0.31 -10.33
C LEU A 113 -11.75 0.82 -9.81
N ILE A 114 -11.81 2.00 -10.44
CA ILE A 114 -10.99 3.16 -10.07
C ILE A 114 -11.48 3.85 -8.80
N GLN A 115 -12.78 3.77 -8.47
CA GLN A 115 -13.31 4.36 -7.23
C GLN A 115 -12.61 3.79 -5.98
N LYS A 116 -12.25 2.50 -6.00
CA LYS A 116 -11.45 1.89 -4.93
C LYS A 116 -10.03 2.46 -4.86
N ARG A 117 -9.45 2.83 -6.00
CA ARG A 117 -8.09 3.38 -6.12
C ARG A 117 -8.03 4.87 -5.75
N LYS A 118 -9.07 5.65 -6.08
CA LYS A 118 -9.18 7.08 -5.70
C LYS A 118 -9.12 7.26 -4.18
N THR A 119 -9.80 6.39 -3.42
CA THR A 119 -9.72 6.41 -1.95
C THR A 119 -8.32 6.14 -1.38
N PHE A 120 -7.43 5.50 -2.15
CA PHE A 120 -6.04 5.28 -1.74
C PHE A 120 -5.19 6.52 -2.01
N ILE A 121 -5.35 7.16 -3.18
CA ILE A 121 -4.65 8.40 -3.52
C ILE A 121 -5.11 9.55 -2.62
N ASP A 122 -6.40 9.68 -2.35
CA ASP A 122 -6.94 10.71 -1.47
C ASP A 122 -6.43 10.54 -0.03
N ARG A 123 -6.26 9.30 0.44
CA ARG A 123 -5.62 9.01 1.73
C ARG A 123 -4.16 9.43 1.80
N MET A 124 -3.44 9.44 0.66
CA MET A 124 -2.07 9.98 0.62
C MET A 124 -2.02 11.51 0.77
N MET A 125 -3.15 12.21 0.61
CA MET A 125 -3.26 13.67 0.68
C MET A 125 -3.68 14.22 2.05
N VAL A 126 -4.14 13.38 2.99
CA VAL A 126 -4.62 13.86 4.30
C VAL A 126 -3.46 14.50 5.07
N LYS A 127 -3.66 15.77 5.45
CA LYS A 127 -2.69 16.70 6.05
C LYS A 127 -2.13 16.25 7.40
#